data_AF-A0AAD9FP79-F1
#
_entry.id   AF-A0AAD9FP79-F1
#
_cell.length_a   1.000
_cell.length_b   1.000
_cell.length_c   1.000
_cell.angle_alpha   90.00
_cell.angle_beta   90.00
_cell.angle_gamma   90.00
#
_symmetry.space_group_name_H-M   'P 1'
#
loop_
_entity.id
_entity.type
_entity.pdbx_description
1 polymer ?
#
loop_
_entity_poly.entity_id
_entity_poly.type
_entity_poly.pdbx_seq_one_letter_code
_entity_poly.pdbx_strand_id
1 'polypeptide(L)'
;MLQDDNPDQTIGSGAIAGPSRSRDPRATREPQVDSSGQTKQIPSYGLPFFEYRRSLFLAGQPIPTPPSPLPDTYTVPIDYPKPVPYTPRPCDPDSAIGRLETLLREPGAEETEKAWRSGVGGVHDHLTNKRRFTKPIRLGLVIKVLRAGWIKDGTWPIDPRTNRAIKPPSDSPSPEPLELAPENGTGQSQASLKVQKMDKDDGEWVDEMEAQASHQPK
;
A
#
# COMPACT_ATOMS: atom_id res chain seq x y z
N MET A 1 4.67 20.91 -60.12
CA MET A 1 5.32 21.55 -58.96
C MET A 1 4.99 20.69 -57.75
N LEU A 2 5.90 19.76 -57.42
CA LEU A 2 5.83 18.97 -56.18
C LEU A 2 6.44 19.82 -55.06
N GLN A 3 5.74 19.94 -53.94
CA GLN A 3 6.27 20.51 -52.71
C GLN A 3 6.50 19.34 -51.75
N ASP A 4 7.79 19.07 -51.50
CA ASP A 4 8.28 18.16 -50.48
C ASP A 4 8.08 18.81 -49.10
N ASP A 5 7.20 18.22 -48.28
CA ASP A 5 7.05 18.55 -46.87
C ASP A 5 8.07 17.77 -46.03
N ASN A 6 8.93 18.51 -45.35
CA ASN A 6 10.05 18.06 -44.54
C ASN A 6 9.58 17.84 -43.08
N PRO A 7 9.66 16.64 -42.50
CA PRO A 7 9.35 16.44 -41.09
C PRO A 7 10.54 16.86 -40.21
N ASP A 8 10.35 17.98 -39.51
CA ASP A 8 11.25 18.51 -38.50
C ASP A 8 11.38 17.55 -37.31
N GLN A 9 12.59 17.02 -37.12
CA GLN A 9 12.98 16.17 -35.99
C GLN A 9 13.31 17.06 -34.79
N THR A 10 12.35 17.26 -33.87
CA THR A 10 12.65 17.85 -32.56
C THR A 10 13.17 16.77 -31.60
N ILE A 11 14.48 16.74 -31.43
CA ILE A 11 15.19 15.99 -30.39
C ILE A 11 15.14 16.75 -29.06
N GLY A 12 14.84 16.04 -27.97
CA GLY A 12 15.43 16.31 -26.65
C GLY A 12 14.67 17.27 -25.74
N SER A 13 13.93 16.71 -24.78
CA SER A 13 13.73 17.36 -23.49
C SER A 13 14.02 16.35 -22.38
N GLY A 14 15.23 16.47 -21.83
CA GLY A 14 15.64 15.77 -20.62
C GLY A 14 14.68 16.07 -19.48
N ALA A 15 14.28 15.01 -18.78
CA ALA A 15 13.54 15.13 -17.54
C ALA A 15 14.46 15.74 -16.47
N ILE A 16 14.35 17.06 -16.30
CA ILE A 16 14.96 17.78 -15.19
C ILE A 16 14.22 17.33 -13.93
N ALA A 17 14.93 16.62 -13.05
CA ALA A 17 14.44 16.26 -11.72
C ALA A 17 13.91 17.52 -11.02
N GLY A 18 12.63 17.49 -10.65
CA GLY A 18 11.93 18.63 -10.08
C GLY A 18 12.57 19.15 -8.78
N PRO A 19 12.34 20.43 -8.45
CA PRO A 19 13.07 21.15 -7.43
C PRO A 19 12.90 20.53 -6.04
N SER A 20 14.04 20.25 -5.42
CA SER A 20 14.20 20.13 -3.98
C SER A 20 13.35 21.18 -3.27
N ARG A 21 12.52 20.70 -2.33
CA ARG A 21 11.73 21.55 -1.44
C ARG A 21 12.67 22.59 -0.82
N SER A 22 12.53 23.84 -1.24
CA SER A 22 13.18 24.98 -0.60
C SER A 22 12.80 24.97 0.88
N ARG A 23 13.78 24.56 1.69
CA ARG A 23 13.70 24.58 3.14
C ARG A 23 13.76 26.05 3.54
N ASP A 24 12.69 26.56 4.13
CA ASP A 24 12.68 27.89 4.74
C ASP A 24 13.88 27.99 5.70
N PRO A 25 14.82 28.95 5.53
CA PRO A 25 15.99 29.10 6.39
C PRO A 25 15.66 29.72 7.77
N ARG A 26 14.38 29.85 8.14
CA ARG A 26 13.96 30.63 9.33
C ARG A 26 13.46 29.80 10.52
N ALA A 27 13.88 28.54 10.63
CA ALA A 27 13.61 27.74 11.83
C ALA A 27 14.75 26.76 12.10
N THR A 28 15.97 27.25 12.28
CA THR A 28 16.98 26.54 13.08
C THR A 28 16.55 26.65 14.54
N ARG A 29 15.48 25.93 14.91
CA ARG A 29 15.34 25.46 16.28
C ARG A 29 16.27 24.27 16.36
N GLU A 30 17.42 24.46 16.99
CA GLU A 30 18.21 23.31 17.43
C GLU A 30 17.26 22.40 18.22
N PRO A 31 17.14 21.12 17.85
CA PRO A 31 16.35 20.20 18.64
C PRO A 31 16.99 20.15 20.02
N GLN A 32 16.32 20.73 21.01
CA GLN A 32 16.64 20.52 22.41
C GLN A 32 16.40 19.04 22.67
N VAL A 33 17.47 18.25 22.61
CA VAL A 33 17.45 16.82 22.88
C VAL A 33 17.49 16.68 24.40
N ASP A 34 16.31 16.69 25.01
CA ASP A 34 16.13 16.41 26.44
C ASP A 34 16.22 14.89 26.72
N SER A 35 16.92 14.13 25.86
CA SER A 35 17.09 12.69 26.00
C SER A 35 18.23 12.44 26.96
N SER A 36 17.96 11.70 28.02
CA SER A 36 18.88 11.25 29.05
C SER A 36 20.00 10.38 28.48
N GLY A 37 20.97 10.99 27.78
CA GLY A 37 22.37 10.60 27.50
C GLY A 37 22.71 9.18 27.01
N GLN A 38 21.77 8.25 26.96
CA GLN A 38 22.07 6.85 26.70
C GLN A 38 22.10 6.60 25.20
N THR A 39 23.27 6.17 24.74
CA THR A 39 23.52 5.80 23.36
C THR A 39 23.78 4.31 23.24
N LYS A 40 23.27 3.67 22.19
CA LYS A 40 23.58 2.29 21.82
C LYS A 40 24.38 2.26 20.52
N GLN A 41 25.26 1.28 20.39
CA GLN A 41 25.90 0.98 19.11
C GLN A 41 24.98 0.08 18.29
N ILE A 42 24.71 0.46 17.06
CA ILE A 42 24.00 -0.36 16.08
C ILE A 42 24.92 -0.67 14.90
N PRO A 43 24.84 -1.86 14.29
CA PRO A 43 25.57 -2.15 13.07
C PRO A 43 25.11 -1.21 11.94
N SER A 44 25.98 -0.95 10.97
CA SER A 44 25.67 -0.17 9.77
C SER A 44 24.72 -0.86 8.78
N TYR A 45 24.35 -2.10 9.08
CA TYR A 45 23.48 -2.96 8.29
C TYR A 45 22.35 -3.55 9.16
N GLY A 46 21.36 -4.14 8.50
CA GLY A 46 20.26 -4.83 9.16
C GLY A 46 19.17 -3.90 9.74
N LEU A 47 18.17 -4.53 10.37
CA LEU A 47 16.95 -3.88 10.83
C LEU A 47 17.19 -2.68 11.77
N PRO A 48 18.10 -2.73 12.77
CA PRO A 48 18.31 -1.61 13.69
C PRO A 48 18.72 -0.31 13.00
N PHE A 49 19.55 -0.40 11.96
CA PHE A 49 19.99 0.74 11.15
C PHE A 49 18.83 1.37 10.38
N PHE A 50 18.00 0.53 9.74
CA PHE A 50 16.84 1.00 8.98
C PHE A 50 15.78 1.61 9.88
N GLU A 51 15.53 1.04 11.05
CA GLU A 51 14.60 1.59 12.03
C GLU A 51 15.03 2.97 12.53
N TYR A 52 16.32 3.13 12.83
CA TYR A 52 16.88 4.43 13.22
C TYR A 52 16.73 5.47 12.10
N ARG A 53 17.09 5.13 10.86
CA ARG A 53 16.92 6.07 9.73
C ARG A 53 15.45 6.38 9.46
N ARG A 54 14.56 5.40 9.61
CA ARG A 54 13.11 5.57 9.49
C ARG A 54 12.57 6.49 10.58
N SER A 55 13.03 6.36 11.83
CA SER A 55 12.58 7.22 12.92
C SER A 55 13.02 8.67 12.70
N LEU A 56 14.25 8.91 12.26
CA LEU A 56 14.71 10.24 11.84
C LEU A 56 13.84 10.83 10.72
N PHE A 57 13.56 10.03 9.68
CA PHE A 57 12.72 10.45 8.57
C PHE A 57 11.31 10.84 9.02
N LEU A 58 10.66 10.01 9.85
CA LEU A 58 9.32 10.28 10.38
C LEU A 58 9.31 11.46 11.36
N ALA A 59 10.41 11.70 12.06
CA ALA A 59 10.60 12.87 12.91
C ALA A 59 10.94 14.15 12.12
N GLY A 60 11.04 14.08 10.79
CA GLY A 60 11.42 15.22 9.95
C GLY A 60 12.87 15.70 10.17
N GLN A 61 13.69 14.88 10.81
CA GLN A 61 15.10 15.16 11.07
C GLN A 61 15.94 14.90 9.80
N PRO A 62 17.05 15.61 9.61
CA PRO A 62 17.94 15.34 8.48
C PRO A 62 18.48 13.91 8.56
N ILE A 63 18.44 13.20 7.43
CA ILE A 63 19.07 11.87 7.32
C ILE A 63 20.59 12.09 7.32
N PRO A 64 21.34 11.51 8.26
CA PRO A 64 22.80 11.66 8.28
C PRO A 64 23.38 11.12 6.98
N THR A 65 24.27 11.90 6.37
CA THR A 65 25.03 11.42 5.22
C THR A 65 26.10 10.45 5.74
N PRO A 66 26.13 9.19 5.28
CA PRO A 66 27.12 8.24 5.77
C PRO A 66 28.53 8.71 5.38
N PRO A 67 29.52 8.64 6.28
CA PRO A 67 30.90 8.90 5.91
C PRO A 67 31.40 7.82 4.94
N SER A 68 32.40 8.17 4.13
CA SER A 68 33.10 7.24 3.24
C SER A 68 34.54 7.09 3.73
N PRO A 69 35.01 5.88 4.07
CA PRO A 69 34.30 4.58 4.02
C PRO A 69 33.20 4.43 5.09
N LEU A 70 32.24 3.53 4.83
CA LEU A 70 31.14 3.25 5.76
C LEU A 70 31.68 2.61 7.06
N PRO A 71 31.33 3.12 8.24
CA PRO A 71 31.74 2.53 9.50
C PRO A 71 30.94 1.24 9.76
N ASP A 72 31.52 0.30 10.51
CA ASP A 72 30.86 -0.95 10.86
C ASP A 72 29.71 -0.74 11.87
N THR A 73 29.85 0.26 12.75
CA THR A 73 28.85 0.60 13.77
C THR A 73 28.56 2.11 13.83
N TYR A 74 27.34 2.45 14.25
CA TYR A 74 26.88 3.81 14.53
C TYR A 74 26.45 3.93 15.98
N THR A 75 26.83 5.02 16.63
CA THR A 75 26.32 5.39 17.95
C THR A 75 25.02 6.18 17.79
N VAL A 76 23.92 5.64 18.29
CA VAL A 76 22.58 6.24 18.18
C VAL A 76 21.94 6.41 19.57
N PRO A 77 21.08 7.41 19.78
CA PRO A 77 20.27 7.49 20.99
C PRO A 77 19.39 6.25 21.18
N ILE A 78 19.24 5.77 22.41
CA ILE A 78 18.30 4.67 22.71
C ILE A 78 16.86 5.15 22.49
N ASP A 79 16.56 6.39 22.91
CA ASP A 79 15.26 7.01 22.71
C ASP A 79 15.17 7.64 21.31
N TYR A 80 14.46 6.96 20.41
CA TYR A 80 14.22 7.50 19.08
C TYR A 80 13.32 8.73 19.11
N PRO A 81 13.56 9.72 18.23
CA PRO A 81 12.72 10.90 18.16
C PRO A 81 11.29 10.50 17.79
N LYS A 82 10.31 11.11 18.47
CA LYS A 82 8.89 10.86 18.19
C LYS A 82 8.56 11.34 16.77
N PRO A 83 7.75 10.58 16.01
CA PRO A 83 7.32 11.00 14.69
C PRO A 83 6.56 12.33 14.77
N VAL A 84 6.75 13.19 13.77
CA VAL A 84 5.96 14.43 13.67
C VAL A 84 4.49 14.04 13.49
N PRO A 85 3.56 14.68 14.22
CA PRO A 85 2.14 14.44 14.01
C PRO A 85 1.79 14.61 12.54
N TYR A 86 1.17 13.59 11.95
CA TYR A 86 0.69 13.69 10.58
C TYR A 86 -0.39 14.76 10.52
N THR A 87 -0.07 15.91 9.95
CA THR A 87 -1.08 16.91 9.60
C THR A 87 -1.61 16.55 8.22
N PRO A 88 -2.86 16.09 8.10
CA PRO A 88 -3.45 15.87 6.78
C PRO A 88 -3.37 17.19 6.02
N ARG A 89 -2.76 17.16 4.83
CA ARG A 89 -2.76 18.32 3.94
C ARG A 89 -4.23 18.74 3.72
N PRO A 90 -4.59 20.01 3.98
CA PRO A 90 -5.92 20.50 3.69
C PRO A 90 -6.14 20.38 2.18
N CYS A 91 -7.21 19.68 1.81
CA CYS A 91 -7.67 19.64 0.43
C CYS A 91 -8.71 20.75 0.28
N ASP A 92 -8.58 21.55 -0.77
CA ASP A 92 -9.58 22.55 -1.11
C ASP A 92 -10.89 21.83 -1.45
N PRO A 93 -11.99 22.05 -0.70
CA PRO A 93 -13.26 21.37 -0.92
C PRO A 93 -13.86 21.66 -2.30
N ASP A 94 -13.53 22.81 -2.89
CA ASP A 94 -14.04 23.22 -4.21
C ASP A 94 -13.25 22.58 -5.36
N SER A 95 -12.07 22.03 -5.07
CA SER A 95 -11.29 21.30 -6.05
C SER A 95 -11.98 19.99 -6.46
N ALA A 96 -11.73 19.51 -7.68
CA ALA A 96 -12.27 18.24 -8.15
C ALA A 96 -11.92 17.06 -7.21
N ILE A 97 -10.71 17.04 -6.66
CA ILE A 97 -10.28 16.02 -5.69
C ILE A 97 -11.00 16.20 -4.35
N GLY A 98 -11.17 17.45 -3.88
CA GLY A 98 -11.91 17.74 -2.65
C GLY A 98 -13.38 17.33 -2.73
N ARG A 99 -14.04 17.59 -3.87
CA ARG A 99 -15.41 17.11 -4.12
C ARG A 99 -15.49 15.58 -4.15
N LEU A 100 -14.53 14.92 -4.79
CA LEU A 100 -14.44 13.45 -4.80
C LEU A 100 -14.20 12.88 -3.40
N GLU A 101 -13.34 13.51 -2.61
CA GLU A 101 -13.05 13.11 -1.22
C GLU A 101 -14.28 13.29 -0.33
N THR A 102 -15.04 14.38 -0.49
CA THR A 102 -16.31 14.61 0.21
C THR A 102 -17.36 13.58 -0.18
N LEU A 103 -17.50 13.30 -1.48
CA LEU A 103 -18.42 12.30 -2.02
C LEU A 103 -18.12 10.90 -1.47
N LEU A 104 -16.85 10.51 -1.44
CA LEU A 104 -16.40 9.20 -0.95
C LEU A 104 -16.11 9.17 0.55
N ARG A 105 -16.44 10.24 1.29
CA ARG A 105 -16.31 10.26 2.76
C ARG A 105 -17.40 9.42 3.41
N GLU A 106 -18.59 9.39 2.82
CA GLU A 106 -19.72 8.61 3.31
C GLU A 106 -19.44 7.09 3.15
N PRO A 107 -19.63 6.28 4.20
CA PRO A 107 -19.38 4.85 4.13
C PRO A 107 -20.38 4.17 3.17
N GLY A 108 -19.88 3.43 2.19
CA GLY A 108 -20.71 2.77 1.17
C GLY A 108 -21.02 3.65 -0.03
N ALA A 109 -20.48 4.88 -0.09
CA ALA A 109 -20.59 5.72 -1.28
C ALA A 109 -20.02 5.02 -2.52
N GLU A 110 -18.98 4.20 -2.37
CA GLU A 110 -18.39 3.40 -3.44
C GLU A 110 -19.34 2.41 -4.11
N GLU A 111 -20.43 2.01 -3.43
CA GLU A 111 -21.44 1.07 -3.96
C GLU A 111 -22.56 1.80 -4.71
N THR A 112 -22.68 3.11 -4.53
CA THR A 112 -23.82 3.87 -5.08
C THR A 112 -23.59 4.33 -6.51
N GLU A 113 -24.57 4.06 -7.38
CA GLU A 113 -24.59 4.54 -8.78
C GLU A 113 -24.50 6.07 -8.87
N LYS A 114 -25.05 6.79 -7.87
CA LYS A 114 -24.95 8.25 -7.79
C LYS A 114 -23.51 8.71 -7.67
N ALA A 115 -22.71 8.08 -6.79
CA ALA A 115 -21.31 8.45 -6.63
C ALA A 115 -20.50 8.12 -7.90
N TRP A 116 -20.81 6.98 -8.53
CA TRP A 116 -20.23 6.61 -9.83
C TRP A 116 -20.39 7.70 -10.87
N ARG A 117 -21.62 8.15 -11.09
CA ARG A 117 -21.96 9.21 -12.07
C ARG A 117 -21.44 10.60 -11.68
N SER A 118 -21.26 10.86 -10.38
CA SER A 118 -20.83 12.17 -9.87
C SER A 118 -19.32 12.42 -10.03
N GLY A 119 -18.57 11.47 -10.59
CA GLY A 119 -17.17 11.67 -10.99
C GLY A 119 -16.24 10.50 -10.71
N VAL A 120 -16.66 9.53 -9.87
CA VAL A 120 -15.85 8.34 -9.56
C VAL A 120 -15.52 7.55 -10.82
N GLY A 121 -16.50 7.36 -11.72
CA GLY A 121 -16.28 6.66 -12.99
C GLY A 121 -15.23 7.35 -13.86
N GLY A 122 -15.32 8.68 -14.01
CA GLY A 122 -14.31 9.43 -14.78
C GLY A 122 -12.92 9.37 -14.16
N VAL A 123 -12.78 9.31 -12.83
CA VAL A 123 -11.47 9.14 -12.18
C VAL A 123 -10.95 7.71 -12.36
N HIS A 124 -11.84 6.72 -12.27
CA HIS A 124 -11.52 5.32 -12.54
C HIS A 124 -11.00 5.12 -13.97
N ASP A 125 -11.69 5.68 -14.97
CA ASP A 125 -11.27 5.60 -16.36
C ASP A 125 -9.89 6.22 -16.58
N HIS A 126 -9.58 7.33 -15.90
CA HIS A 126 -8.24 7.90 -15.95
C HIS A 126 -7.17 7.00 -15.32
N LEU A 127 -7.50 6.30 -14.22
CA LEU A 127 -6.61 5.34 -13.56
C LEU A 127 -6.33 4.13 -14.47
N THR A 128 -7.37 3.53 -15.06
CA THR A 128 -7.25 2.32 -15.88
C THR A 128 -6.58 2.60 -17.23
N ASN A 129 -6.82 3.77 -17.83
CA ASN A 129 -6.19 4.19 -19.09
C ASN A 129 -4.74 4.71 -18.91
N LYS A 130 -4.09 4.45 -17.77
CA LYS A 130 -2.71 4.87 -17.46
C LYS A 130 -2.47 6.38 -17.60
N ARG A 131 -3.52 7.20 -17.44
CA ARG A 131 -3.39 8.66 -17.53
C ARG A 131 -2.81 9.18 -16.22
N ARG A 132 -1.84 10.08 -16.32
CA ARG A 132 -1.25 10.74 -15.14
C ARG A 132 -2.14 11.87 -14.67
N PHE A 133 -2.41 11.93 -13.38
CA PHE A 133 -3.11 13.06 -12.77
C PHE A 133 -2.18 14.26 -12.64
N THR A 134 -2.67 15.45 -12.98
CA THR A 134 -1.94 16.71 -12.78
C THR A 134 -1.73 17.02 -11.30
N LYS A 135 -2.70 16.64 -10.45
CA LYS A 135 -2.64 16.81 -9.00
C LYS A 135 -2.48 15.45 -8.34
N PRO A 136 -1.60 15.30 -7.32
CA PRO A 136 -1.46 14.04 -6.61
C PRO A 136 -2.76 13.71 -5.85
N ILE A 137 -3.19 12.46 -5.94
CA ILE A 137 -4.36 11.95 -5.23
C ILE A 137 -3.89 11.11 -4.03
N ARG A 138 -4.60 11.20 -2.91
CA ARG A 138 -4.33 10.37 -1.73
C ARG A 138 -4.53 8.89 -2.06
N LEU A 139 -3.60 8.05 -1.64
CA LEU A 139 -3.67 6.61 -1.87
C LEU A 139 -4.99 6.00 -1.36
N GLY A 140 -5.44 6.38 -0.17
CA GLY A 140 -6.74 5.91 0.36
C GLY A 140 -7.94 6.26 -0.53
N LEU A 141 -7.91 7.41 -1.20
CA LEU A 141 -8.96 7.80 -2.15
C LEU A 141 -8.87 6.98 -3.44
N VAL A 142 -7.66 6.74 -3.94
CA VAL A 142 -7.43 5.85 -5.11
C VAL A 142 -7.97 4.45 -4.84
N ILE A 143 -7.69 3.87 -3.66
CA ILE A 143 -8.19 2.56 -3.27
C ILE A 143 -9.72 2.52 -3.29
N LYS A 144 -10.40 3.56 -2.79
CA LYS A 144 -11.88 3.65 -2.83
C LYS A 144 -12.42 3.71 -4.27
N VAL A 145 -11.78 4.49 -5.14
CA VAL A 145 -12.17 4.60 -6.56
C VAL A 145 -11.99 3.26 -7.28
N LEU A 146 -10.87 2.56 -7.06
CA LEU A 146 -10.62 1.24 -7.63
C LEU A 146 -11.63 0.21 -7.14
N ARG A 147 -11.94 0.20 -5.84
CA ARG A 147 -12.97 -0.67 -5.27
C ARG A 147 -14.34 -0.41 -5.89
N ALA A 148 -14.72 0.85 -6.09
CA ALA A 148 -15.96 1.20 -6.77
C ALA A 148 -16.01 0.65 -8.21
N GLY A 149 -14.89 0.75 -8.94
CA GLY A 149 -14.74 0.16 -10.28
C GLY A 149 -14.93 -1.36 -10.27
N TRP A 150 -14.25 -2.06 -9.37
CA TRP A 150 -14.40 -3.52 -9.27
C TRP A 150 -15.80 -3.98 -8.87
N ILE A 151 -16.49 -3.23 -8.00
CA ILE A 151 -17.89 -3.48 -7.65
C ILE A 151 -18.77 -3.30 -8.90
N LYS A 152 -18.54 -2.24 -9.68
CA LYS A 152 -19.32 -1.96 -10.90
C LYS A 152 -19.10 -3.02 -11.98
N ASP A 153 -17.87 -3.49 -12.13
CA ASP A 153 -17.48 -4.52 -13.08
C ASP A 153 -17.93 -5.93 -12.63
N GLY A 154 -18.46 -6.09 -11.41
CA GLY A 154 -18.83 -7.38 -10.83
C GLY A 154 -17.64 -8.27 -10.45
N THR A 155 -16.42 -7.75 -10.56
CA THR A 155 -15.19 -8.45 -10.15
C THR A 155 -15.00 -8.48 -8.63
N TRP A 156 -15.65 -7.57 -7.89
CA TRP A 156 -15.63 -7.60 -6.43
C TRP A 156 -16.66 -8.60 -5.88
N PRO A 157 -16.31 -9.46 -4.91
CA PRO A 157 -17.24 -10.43 -4.34
C PRO A 157 -18.37 -9.73 -3.57
N ILE A 158 -19.60 -10.07 -3.92
CA ILE A 158 -20.83 -9.54 -3.29
C ILE A 158 -21.40 -10.64 -2.40
N ASP A 159 -21.82 -10.25 -1.19
CA ASP A 159 -22.53 -11.16 -0.29
C ASP A 159 -23.97 -11.36 -0.80
N PRO A 160 -24.39 -12.60 -1.11
CA PRO A 160 -25.72 -12.88 -1.64
C PRO A 160 -26.85 -12.52 -0.66
N ARG A 161 -26.58 -12.43 0.65
CA ARG A 161 -27.62 -12.14 1.66
C ARG A 161 -27.86 -10.64 1.81
N THR A 162 -26.79 -9.85 1.76
CA THR A 162 -26.87 -8.40 1.98
C THR A 162 -26.83 -7.59 0.68
N ASN A 163 -26.49 -8.22 -0.45
CA ASN A 163 -26.19 -7.56 -1.72
C ASN A 163 -25.15 -6.44 -1.59
N ARG A 164 -24.22 -6.57 -0.63
CA ARG A 164 -23.15 -5.62 -0.38
C ARG A 164 -21.79 -6.21 -0.69
N ALA A 165 -20.85 -5.33 -1.02
CA ALA A 165 -19.46 -5.71 -1.25
C ALA A 165 -18.87 -6.33 0.03
N ILE A 166 -18.38 -7.56 -0.06
CA ILE A 166 -17.72 -8.23 1.07
C ILE A 166 -16.47 -7.41 1.42
N LYS A 167 -16.41 -6.95 2.67
CA LYS A 167 -15.20 -6.29 3.17
C LYS A 167 -14.14 -7.37 3.38
N PRO A 168 -12.88 -7.11 3.00
CA PRO A 168 -11.82 -8.05 3.31
C PRO A 168 -11.84 -8.32 4.82
N PRO A 169 -11.55 -9.56 5.25
CA PRO A 169 -11.45 -9.87 6.66
C PRO A 169 -10.48 -8.88 7.29
N SER A 170 -10.94 -8.16 8.33
CA SER A 170 -10.09 -7.21 9.04
C SER A 170 -8.91 -7.92 9.72
N ASP A 171 -9.08 -9.23 9.96
CA ASP A 171 -8.05 -10.17 10.34
C ASP A 171 -7.28 -10.64 9.08
N SER A 172 -6.79 -9.69 8.27
CA SER A 172 -5.63 -10.02 7.46
C SER A 172 -4.57 -10.45 8.47
N PRO A 173 -4.04 -11.69 8.41
CA PRO A 173 -3.00 -12.10 9.33
C PRO A 173 -1.92 -11.04 9.21
N SER A 174 -1.73 -10.25 10.27
CA SER A 174 -0.57 -9.39 10.38
C SER A 174 0.58 -10.31 9.99
N PRO A 175 1.41 -9.96 8.99
CA PRO A 175 2.52 -10.83 8.62
C PRO A 175 3.26 -11.09 9.93
N GLU A 176 3.12 -12.32 10.44
CA GLU A 176 3.90 -12.70 11.60
C GLU A 176 5.33 -12.42 11.19
N PRO A 177 6.12 -11.74 12.03
CA PRO A 177 7.54 -11.58 11.74
C PRO A 177 8.03 -12.98 11.39
N LEU A 178 8.40 -13.19 10.12
CA LEU A 178 9.09 -14.40 9.72
C LEU A 178 10.34 -14.39 10.59
N GLU A 179 10.28 -15.09 11.72
CA GLU A 179 11.45 -15.42 12.51
C GLU A 179 12.33 -16.15 11.53
N LEU A 180 13.32 -15.43 11.02
CA LEU A 180 14.44 -16.00 10.29
C LEU A 180 14.98 -17.08 11.20
N ALA A 181 14.60 -18.33 10.90
CA ALA A 181 15.06 -19.50 11.62
C ALA A 181 16.57 -19.35 11.78
N PRO A 182 17.13 -19.50 13.00
CA PRO A 182 18.56 -19.41 13.16
C PRO A 182 19.19 -20.47 12.25
N GLU A 183 20.02 -19.99 11.34
CA GLU A 183 20.79 -20.77 10.39
C GLU A 183 21.90 -21.50 11.17
N ASN A 184 21.52 -22.41 12.05
CA ASN A 184 22.45 -23.31 12.71
C ASN A 184 22.85 -24.38 11.72
N GLY A 185 23.88 -24.05 10.93
CA GLY A 185 24.70 -25.04 10.28
C GLY A 185 25.26 -26.01 11.32
N THR A 186 24.72 -27.21 11.37
CA THR A 186 25.44 -28.40 11.85
C THR A 186 24.83 -29.59 11.13
N GLY A 187 25.56 -30.12 10.15
CA GLY A 187 25.17 -31.34 9.47
C GLY A 187 25.09 -32.49 10.47
N GLN A 188 24.02 -33.28 10.41
CA GLN A 188 24.02 -34.67 10.84
C GLN A 188 22.89 -35.45 10.18
N SER A 189 23.34 -36.44 9.40
CA SER A 189 22.81 -37.80 9.33
C SER A 189 21.33 -38.05 9.06
N GLN A 190 21.12 -38.67 7.89
CA GLN A 190 20.24 -39.79 7.63
C GLN A 190 19.31 -40.24 8.78
N ALA A 191 18.01 -40.14 8.54
CA ALA A 191 17.04 -41.06 9.11
C ALA A 191 15.91 -41.30 8.11
N SER A 192 15.98 -42.48 7.49
CA SER A 192 14.87 -43.34 7.05
C SER A 192 13.56 -42.66 6.60
N LEU A 193 13.38 -42.60 5.29
CA LEU A 193 12.06 -42.70 4.69
C LEU A 193 11.44 -44.05 5.07
N LYS A 194 10.48 -44.04 5.99
CA LYS A 194 9.51 -45.13 6.12
C LYS A 194 8.24 -44.70 5.39
N VAL A 195 8.14 -45.17 4.15
CA VAL A 195 6.92 -45.13 3.35
C VAL A 195 5.87 -45.92 4.11
N GLN A 196 4.98 -45.23 4.82
CA GLN A 196 3.80 -45.83 5.41
C GLN A 196 2.60 -45.52 4.52
N LYS A 197 2.42 -46.47 3.61
CA LYS A 197 1.17 -46.80 2.92
C LYS A 197 0.08 -46.92 4.00
N MET A 198 -0.92 -46.05 3.96
CA MET A 198 -2.13 -46.20 4.75
C MET A 198 -3.32 -45.87 3.85
N ASP A 199 -4.35 -46.66 4.08
CA ASP A 199 -5.27 -47.13 3.08
C ASP A 199 -6.27 -46.10 2.57
N LYS A 200 -6.70 -46.44 1.37
CA LYS A 200 -7.76 -45.86 0.59
C LYS A 200 -9.08 -46.38 1.18
N ASP A 201 -9.77 -45.54 1.93
CA ASP A 201 -11.14 -45.80 2.35
C ASP A 201 -12.11 -45.13 1.37
N ASP A 202 -12.77 -46.01 0.62
CA ASP A 202 -13.78 -45.71 -0.38
C ASP A 202 -15.09 -45.37 0.34
N GLY A 203 -15.27 -44.09 0.67
CA GLY A 203 -16.52 -43.55 1.21
C GLY A 203 -17.61 -43.47 0.15
N GLU A 204 -18.33 -44.58 0.00
CA GLU A 204 -19.71 -44.78 -0.41
C GLU A 204 -20.54 -43.49 -0.66
N TRP A 205 -20.80 -43.20 -1.94
CA TRP A 205 -21.86 -42.28 -2.36
C TRP A 205 -23.19 -43.01 -2.23
N VAL A 206 -23.90 -42.78 -1.13
CA VAL A 206 -25.33 -43.07 -1.06
C VAL A 206 -26.04 -42.10 -1.99
N ASP A 207 -26.54 -42.69 -3.08
CA ASP A 207 -27.71 -42.29 -3.85
C ASP A 207 -28.91 -42.00 -2.92
N GLU A 208 -29.96 -41.40 -3.46
CA GLU A 208 -31.30 -41.28 -2.84
C GLU A 208 -31.58 -40.00 -2.00
N MET A 209 -32.13 -38.97 -2.66
CA MET A 209 -33.55 -38.67 -2.46
C MET A 209 -34.08 -37.65 -3.48
N GLU A 210 -34.84 -38.23 -4.40
CA GLU A 210 -35.93 -37.66 -5.17
C GLU A 210 -36.90 -36.86 -4.28
N ALA A 211 -37.11 -35.58 -4.59
CA ALA A 211 -38.28 -34.84 -4.15
C ALA A 211 -38.72 -33.87 -5.25
N GLN A 212 -39.56 -34.40 -6.14
CA GLN A 212 -40.48 -33.63 -6.95
C GLN A 212 -41.44 -32.87 -6.03
N ALA A 213 -41.42 -31.54 -6.09
CA ALA A 213 -42.53 -30.73 -5.60
C ALA A 213 -42.90 -29.69 -6.66
N SER A 214 -43.81 -30.15 -7.53
CA SER A 214 -44.86 -29.35 -8.16
C SER A 214 -45.29 -28.18 -7.28
N HIS A 215 -45.39 -26.96 -7.84
CA HIS A 215 -46.45 -25.99 -7.56
C HIS A 215 -46.34 -24.79 -8.51
N GLN A 216 -47.17 -24.80 -9.56
CA GLN A 216 -47.73 -23.57 -10.13
C GLN A 216 -49.10 -23.34 -9.50
N PRO A 217 -49.50 -22.08 -9.29
CA PRO A 217 -50.73 -21.67 -9.96
C PRO A 217 -50.76 -20.21 -10.45
N LYS A 218 -51.30 -20.10 -11.68
CA LYS A 218 -52.17 -19.07 -12.30
C LYS A 218 -51.83 -17.58 -12.17
#